data_AF-A0A7J6R2Z6-F1
#
_entry.id   AF-A0A7J6R2Z6-F1
#
_cell.length_a   1.000
_cell.length_b   1.000
_cell.length_c   1.000
_cell.angle_alpha   90.00
_cell.angle_beta   90.00
_cell.angle_gamma   90.00
#
_symmetry.space_group_name_H-M   'P 1'
#
loop_
_entity.id
_entity.type
_entity.pdbx_description
1 polymer ?
#
loop_
_entity_poly.entity_id
_entity_poly.type
_entity_poly.pdbx_seq_one_letter_code
_entity_poly.pdbx_strand_id
1 'polypeptide(L)'
;GDLDDPRDQWMRTGNGLLGFAVKANDPTCPDPYCNVAKICEKMAAVAAETVAESESEEQRWLEALVTIENANSPPSNDKTPNIKTRIEWVRNPATRGHDKLHWFLKCTQFPTFDTCSTGSQCPWVRMDNSLKYFFSICKDAFNITHEEIVRGSAETNQRYGGKSVNNTDNILSINGDVDPWLGLSVTQSQPGSPAIVIPGAGHALWALMSKIDDSDFKKYYDEILEVVSGWLDLRKPARLRRGSSLQ
;
A
#
# COMPACT_ATOMS: atom_id res chain seq x y z
N GLY A 1 15.04 -4.50 -21.71
CA GLY A 1 14.17 -5.60 -21.31
C GLY A 1 13.71 -6.23 -22.58
N ASP A 2 13.88 -7.54 -22.68
CA ASP A 2 13.47 -8.28 -23.85
C ASP A 2 11.96 -8.53 -23.73
N LEU A 3 11.16 -7.89 -24.58
CA LEU A 3 9.71 -8.09 -24.54
C LEU A 3 9.31 -9.50 -24.99
N ASP A 4 10.25 -10.31 -25.47
CA ASP A 4 10.00 -11.72 -25.76
C ASP A 4 9.98 -12.59 -24.48
N ASP A 5 10.51 -12.11 -23.35
CA ASP A 5 10.39 -12.78 -22.04
C ASP A 5 9.06 -12.38 -21.35
N PRO A 6 8.12 -13.31 -21.10
CA PRO A 6 6.86 -13.02 -20.40
C PRO A 6 7.04 -12.41 -19.01
N ARG A 7 8.18 -12.66 -18.36
CA ARG A 7 8.54 -12.08 -17.07
C ARG A 7 8.87 -10.59 -17.19
N ASP A 8 9.51 -10.19 -18.29
CA ASP A 8 9.80 -8.79 -18.61
C ASP A 8 8.56 -8.04 -19.04
N GLN A 9 7.66 -8.69 -19.79
CA GLN A 9 6.33 -8.15 -20.08
C GLN A 9 5.59 -7.85 -18.77
N TRP A 10 5.53 -8.82 -17.86
CA TRP A 10 4.87 -8.63 -16.57
C TRP A 10 5.51 -7.55 -15.71
N MET A 11 6.85 -7.50 -15.61
CA MET A 11 7.56 -6.47 -14.84
C MET A 11 7.24 -5.06 -15.34
N ARG A 12 6.92 -4.89 -16.63
CA ARG A 12 6.59 -3.60 -17.25
C ARG A 12 5.12 -3.25 -17.15
N THR A 13 4.24 -4.21 -17.36
CA THR A 13 2.80 -3.96 -17.50
C THR A 13 2.02 -4.25 -16.22
N GLY A 14 2.51 -5.17 -15.39
CA GLY A 14 1.88 -5.62 -14.14
C GLY A 14 2.33 -4.87 -12.90
N ASN A 15 3.59 -4.40 -12.83
CA ASN A 15 4.03 -3.47 -11.77
C ASN A 15 3.61 -2.01 -12.03
N GLY A 16 2.91 -1.77 -13.13
CA GLY A 16 2.47 -0.45 -13.56
C GLY A 16 3.50 0.28 -14.42
N LEU A 17 3.00 0.88 -15.51
CA LEU A 17 3.76 1.78 -16.38
C LEU A 17 3.94 3.17 -15.75
N LEU A 18 3.12 3.49 -14.75
CA LEU A 18 3.05 4.79 -14.08
C LEU A 18 3.21 4.58 -12.57
N GLY A 19 4.02 5.42 -11.93
CA GLY A 19 4.35 5.35 -10.52
C GLY A 19 3.75 6.52 -9.75
N PHE A 20 2.62 6.30 -9.08
CA PHE A 20 2.04 7.27 -8.18
C PHE A 20 2.32 6.90 -6.72
N ALA A 21 2.81 7.85 -5.92
CA ALA A 21 3.09 7.65 -4.49
C ALA A 21 1.80 7.72 -3.63
N VAL A 22 0.72 7.11 -4.10
CA VAL A 22 -0.62 7.22 -3.50
C VAL A 22 -0.83 6.38 -2.24
N LYS A 23 0.12 5.51 -1.89
CA LYS A 23 -0.02 4.60 -0.73
C LYS A 23 -0.26 5.36 0.57
N ALA A 24 0.43 6.48 0.79
CA ALA A 24 0.25 7.28 2.00
C ALA A 24 -1.08 8.07 2.00
N ASN A 25 -1.51 8.53 0.82
CA ASN A 25 -2.70 9.36 0.62
C ASN A 25 -2.82 10.51 1.65
N ASP A 26 -1.72 11.19 1.94
CA ASP A 26 -1.65 12.23 2.97
C ASP A 26 -2.33 13.52 2.45
N PRO A 27 -3.44 14.01 3.03
CA PRO A 27 -4.06 15.25 2.58
C PRO A 27 -3.22 16.49 2.89
N THR A 28 -2.30 16.41 3.87
CA THR A 28 -1.50 17.55 4.36
C THR A 28 -0.18 17.74 3.61
N CYS A 29 0.22 16.75 2.80
CA CYS A 29 1.48 16.81 2.07
C CYS A 29 1.51 18.03 1.12
N PRO A 30 2.62 18.77 1.02
CA PRO A 30 2.68 19.98 0.21
C PRO A 30 2.77 19.68 -1.29
N ASP A 31 3.27 18.50 -1.68
CA ASP A 31 3.50 18.15 -3.07
C ASP A 31 2.18 18.06 -3.88
N PRO A 32 2.21 18.32 -5.19
CA PRO A 32 1.03 18.23 -6.05
C PRO A 32 0.62 16.78 -6.39
N TYR A 33 1.47 15.78 -6.10
CA TYR A 33 1.28 14.39 -6.52
C TYR A 33 1.35 13.37 -5.37
N CYS A 34 1.18 13.83 -4.13
CA CYS A 34 1.36 13.01 -2.94
C CYS A 34 0.06 12.43 -2.35
N ASN A 35 -1.09 12.77 -2.91
CA ASN A 35 -2.37 12.12 -2.58
C ASN A 35 -3.29 12.03 -3.80
N VAL A 36 -4.29 11.14 -3.69
CA VAL A 36 -5.18 10.79 -4.80
C VAL A 36 -5.98 11.99 -5.29
N ALA A 37 -6.53 12.81 -4.37
CA ALA A 37 -7.37 13.95 -4.73
C ALA A 37 -6.61 14.98 -5.59
N LYS A 38 -5.38 15.33 -5.20
CA LYS A 38 -4.54 16.27 -5.96
C LYS A 38 -4.12 15.72 -7.32
N ILE A 39 -3.81 14.43 -7.40
CA ILE A 39 -3.51 13.78 -8.68
C ILE A 39 -4.74 13.83 -9.58
N CYS A 40 -5.92 13.48 -9.07
CA CYS A 40 -7.17 13.54 -9.84
C CYS A 40 -7.49 14.96 -10.33
N GLU A 41 -7.30 15.98 -9.49
CA GLU A 41 -7.46 17.39 -9.88
C GLU A 41 -6.51 17.76 -11.02
N LYS A 42 -5.24 17.35 -10.93
CA LYS A 42 -4.25 17.57 -12.00
C LYS A 42 -4.59 16.81 -13.28
N MET A 43 -5.03 15.56 -13.16
CA MET A 43 -5.45 14.76 -14.32
C MET A 43 -6.63 15.42 -15.03
N ALA A 44 -7.64 15.87 -14.28
CA ALA A 44 -8.80 16.53 -14.81
C ALA A 44 -8.45 17.86 -15.49
N ALA A 45 -7.54 18.64 -14.90
CA ALA A 45 -7.06 19.89 -15.50
C ALA A 45 -6.34 19.64 -16.84
N VAL A 46 -5.41 18.69 -16.90
CA VAL A 46 -4.68 18.37 -18.14
C VAL A 46 -5.63 17.81 -19.21
N ALA A 47 -6.57 16.94 -18.84
CA ALA A 47 -7.57 16.39 -19.75
C ALA A 47 -8.55 17.45 -20.27
N ALA A 48 -8.73 18.56 -19.55
CA ALA A 48 -9.57 19.69 -19.97
C ALA A 48 -8.83 20.69 -20.88
N GLU A 49 -7.50 20.78 -20.78
CA GLU A 49 -6.65 21.64 -21.65
C GLU A 49 -6.35 21.00 -23.02
N THR A 50 -6.31 19.67 -23.08
CA THR A 50 -6.16 18.89 -24.32
C THR A 50 -7.47 18.89 -25.12
N VAL A 51 -7.70 19.99 -25.84
CA VAL A 51 -8.90 20.19 -26.68
C VAL A 51 -8.50 20.22 -28.15
N ALA A 52 -8.00 19.10 -28.67
CA ALA A 52 -8.04 18.88 -30.12
C ALA A 52 -9.39 18.24 -30.48
N GLU A 53 -10.15 18.85 -31.39
CA GLU A 53 -11.48 18.37 -31.82
C GLU A 53 -11.48 16.93 -32.41
N SER A 54 -10.29 16.37 -32.68
CA SER A 54 -10.08 15.04 -33.24
C SER A 54 -9.63 13.96 -32.23
N GLU A 55 -9.38 14.30 -30.97
CA GLU A 55 -8.87 13.35 -29.98
C GLU A 55 -9.99 12.64 -29.21
N SER A 56 -9.86 11.31 -29.11
CA SER A 56 -10.76 10.51 -28.27
C SER A 56 -10.60 10.86 -26.79
N GLU A 57 -11.63 10.59 -26.00
CA GLU A 57 -11.57 10.72 -24.54
C GLU A 57 -10.44 9.87 -23.92
N GLU A 58 -10.23 8.65 -24.43
CA GLU A 58 -9.16 7.77 -23.98
C GLU A 58 -7.76 8.38 -24.21
N GLN A 59 -7.54 9.01 -25.37
CA GLN A 59 -6.27 9.67 -25.68
C GLN A 59 -5.99 10.83 -24.71
N ARG A 60 -6.99 11.68 -24.44
CA ARG A 60 -6.84 12.80 -23.50
C ARG A 60 -6.46 12.35 -22.10
N TRP A 61 -7.10 11.29 -21.60
CA TRP A 61 -6.75 10.73 -20.28
C TRP A 61 -5.39 10.03 -20.27
N LEU A 62 -5.00 9.36 -21.36
CA LEU A 62 -3.65 8.79 -21.50
C LEU A 62 -2.58 9.88 -21.51
N GLU A 63 -2.81 10.99 -22.20
CA GLU A 63 -1.90 12.14 -22.20
C GLU A 63 -1.80 12.80 -20.82
N ALA A 64 -2.92 12.94 -20.11
CA ALA A 64 -2.93 13.42 -18.73
C ALA A 64 -2.09 12.51 -17.82
N LEU A 65 -2.24 11.19 -17.95
CA LEU A 65 -1.46 10.21 -17.19
C LEU A 65 0.05 10.30 -17.47
N VAL A 66 0.44 10.38 -18.75
CA VAL A 66 1.85 10.52 -19.15
C VAL A 66 2.44 11.85 -18.68
N THR A 67 1.67 12.93 -18.78
CA THR A 67 2.08 14.27 -18.33
C THR A 67 2.36 14.26 -16.83
N ILE A 68 1.47 13.68 -16.04
CA ILE A 68 1.66 13.60 -14.59
C ILE A 68 2.80 12.68 -14.23
N GLU A 69 2.95 11.53 -14.88
CA GLU A 69 4.08 10.62 -14.62
C GLU A 69 5.44 11.30 -14.84
N ASN A 70 5.56 12.07 -15.93
CA ASN A 70 6.76 12.83 -16.23
C ASN A 70 7.02 13.92 -15.18
N ALA A 71 5.97 14.57 -14.68
CA ALA A 71 6.06 15.61 -13.65
C ALA A 71 6.26 15.06 -12.23
N ASN A 72 5.75 13.85 -11.96
CA ASN A 72 5.81 13.13 -10.69
C ASN A 72 6.98 12.13 -10.66
N SER A 73 8.06 12.37 -11.40
CA SER A 73 9.24 11.50 -11.36
C SER A 73 10.30 11.98 -10.37
N PRO A 74 10.19 11.70 -9.04
CA PRO A 74 11.35 11.23 -8.31
C PRO A 74 11.69 9.80 -8.79
N PRO A 75 12.95 9.36 -8.61
CA PRO A 75 13.35 8.01 -8.95
C PRO A 75 12.64 7.05 -8.01
N SER A 76 11.48 6.50 -8.38
CA SER A 76 10.98 5.34 -7.68
C SER A 76 11.97 4.21 -7.96
N ASN A 77 12.65 3.76 -6.91
CA ASN A 77 13.62 2.66 -6.88
C ASN A 77 13.07 1.34 -7.47
N ASP A 78 11.77 1.29 -7.75
CA ASP A 78 11.03 0.12 -8.18
C ASP A 78 10.74 0.05 -9.69
N LYS A 79 11.11 1.08 -10.47
CA LYS A 79 11.09 1.06 -11.95
C LYS A 79 12.23 0.19 -12.48
N THR A 80 12.22 -1.09 -12.10
CA THR A 80 13.19 -2.04 -12.65
C THR A 80 12.64 -2.55 -13.99
N PRO A 81 13.27 -2.21 -15.12
CA PRO A 81 12.65 -2.33 -16.44
C PRO A 81 12.59 -3.76 -16.99
N ASN A 82 13.10 -4.74 -16.23
CA ASN A 82 13.14 -6.16 -16.58
C ASN A 82 13.45 -7.01 -15.33
N ILE A 83 13.15 -8.30 -15.40
CA ILE A 83 13.33 -9.22 -14.29
C ILE A 83 14.80 -9.50 -13.98
N LYS A 84 15.67 -9.50 -14.99
CA LYS A 84 17.10 -9.76 -14.81
C LYS A 84 17.75 -8.71 -13.91
N THR A 85 17.51 -7.44 -14.18
CA THR A 85 17.98 -6.32 -13.34
C THR A 85 17.42 -6.43 -11.92
N ARG A 86 16.18 -6.92 -11.76
CA ARG A 86 15.61 -7.14 -10.43
C ARG A 86 16.37 -8.22 -9.66
N ILE A 87 16.60 -9.37 -10.29
CA ILE A 87 17.35 -10.48 -9.69
C ILE A 87 18.78 -10.05 -9.35
N GLU A 88 19.46 -9.38 -10.28
CA GLU A 88 20.82 -8.85 -10.07
C GLU A 88 20.86 -7.88 -8.87
N TRP A 89 19.88 -6.98 -8.77
CA TRP A 89 19.79 -6.02 -7.69
C TRP A 89 19.53 -6.68 -6.33
N VAL A 90 18.63 -7.67 -6.27
CA VAL A 90 18.34 -8.45 -5.05
C VAL A 90 19.56 -9.26 -4.61
N ARG A 91 20.31 -9.83 -5.56
CA ARG A 91 21.51 -10.62 -5.27
C ARG A 91 22.70 -9.75 -4.85
N ASN A 92 22.79 -8.54 -5.38
CA ASN A 92 23.96 -7.69 -5.24
C ASN A 92 24.30 -7.47 -3.74
N PRO A 93 25.48 -7.93 -3.27
CA PRO A 93 25.88 -7.77 -1.88
C PRO A 93 26.19 -6.31 -1.51
N ALA A 94 26.43 -5.45 -2.50
CA ALA A 94 26.62 -4.01 -2.30
C ALA A 94 25.29 -3.24 -2.20
N THR A 95 24.13 -3.86 -2.46
CA THR A 95 22.82 -3.27 -2.20
C THR A 95 22.68 -3.07 -0.69
N ARG A 96 22.97 -1.85 -0.23
CA ARG A 96 22.83 -1.44 1.17
C ARG A 96 21.38 -1.01 1.41
N GLY A 97 20.85 -1.35 2.58
CA GLY A 97 19.52 -0.92 3.02
C GLY A 97 18.57 -2.07 3.32
N HIS A 98 17.34 -1.72 3.64
CA HIS A 98 16.31 -2.63 4.12
C HIS A 98 15.79 -3.55 3.00
N ASP A 99 16.09 -3.24 1.73
CA ASP A 99 15.41 -3.84 0.60
C ASP A 99 15.82 -5.30 0.31
N LYS A 100 17.10 -5.64 0.43
CA LYS A 100 17.54 -7.04 0.24
C LYS A 100 16.96 -7.94 1.33
N LEU A 101 16.99 -7.46 2.58
CA LEU A 101 16.36 -8.15 3.70
C LEU A 101 14.86 -8.29 3.47
N HIS A 102 14.19 -7.23 3.00
CA HIS A 102 12.77 -7.24 2.69
C HIS A 102 12.41 -8.28 1.62
N TRP A 103 13.20 -8.39 0.53
CA TRP A 103 13.01 -9.43 -0.47
C TRP A 103 13.23 -10.83 0.09
N PHE A 104 14.26 -11.02 0.91
CA PHE A 104 14.49 -12.31 1.56
C PHE A 104 13.32 -12.70 2.49
N LEU A 105 12.79 -11.74 3.25
CA LEU A 105 11.61 -11.93 4.10
C LEU A 105 10.36 -12.28 3.28
N LYS A 106 10.13 -11.62 2.14
CA LYS A 106 9.04 -12.00 1.21
C LYS A 106 9.19 -13.42 0.69
N CYS A 107 10.42 -13.84 0.40
CA CYS A 107 10.70 -15.19 -0.10
C CYS A 107 10.73 -16.26 1.00
N THR A 108 10.60 -15.92 2.30
CA THR A 108 10.73 -16.92 3.38
C THR A 108 9.59 -16.93 4.37
N GLN A 109 9.03 -15.77 4.73
CA GLN A 109 8.10 -15.65 5.86
C GLN A 109 6.87 -14.82 5.53
N PHE A 110 7.06 -13.70 4.83
CA PHE A 110 6.03 -12.69 4.60
C PHE A 110 5.79 -12.44 3.10
N PRO A 111 5.30 -13.42 2.32
CA PRO A 111 5.10 -13.27 0.88
C PRO A 111 3.97 -12.28 0.58
N THR A 112 4.33 -11.00 0.50
CA THR A 112 3.44 -9.92 0.10
C THR A 112 3.80 -9.48 -1.31
N PHE A 113 2.92 -9.79 -2.27
CA PHE A 113 3.16 -9.53 -3.67
C PHE A 113 1.96 -8.83 -4.28
N ASP A 114 2.19 -7.63 -4.82
CA ASP A 114 1.16 -6.84 -5.48
C ASP A 114 0.94 -7.41 -6.88
N THR A 115 -0.27 -7.93 -7.13
CA THR A 115 -0.59 -8.60 -8.40
C THR A 115 -1.79 -8.00 -9.09
N CYS A 116 -1.76 -7.95 -10.42
CA CYS A 116 -2.89 -7.61 -11.27
C CYS A 116 -3.39 -8.84 -11.99
N SER A 117 -4.26 -9.59 -11.32
CA SER A 117 -4.85 -10.80 -11.88
C SER A 117 -6.05 -10.48 -12.78
N THR A 118 -6.30 -11.31 -13.79
CA THR A 118 -7.53 -11.25 -14.59
C THR A 118 -8.77 -11.30 -13.68
N GLY A 119 -9.76 -10.45 -13.96
CA GLY A 119 -10.97 -10.32 -13.14
C GLY A 119 -10.84 -9.40 -11.92
N SER A 120 -9.64 -8.89 -11.60
CA SER A 120 -9.48 -7.87 -10.57
C SER A 120 -9.90 -6.47 -11.06
N GLN A 121 -10.07 -5.53 -10.12
CA GLN A 121 -10.25 -4.10 -10.42
C GLN A 121 -8.91 -3.36 -10.59
N CYS A 122 -7.78 -4.08 -10.69
CA CYS A 122 -6.49 -3.45 -10.89
C CYS A 122 -6.53 -2.53 -12.14
N PRO A 123 -6.01 -1.29 -12.05
CA PRO A 123 -6.02 -0.34 -13.17
C PRO A 123 -4.91 -0.61 -14.20
N TRP A 124 -3.92 -1.44 -13.86
CA TRP A 124 -2.84 -1.87 -14.75
C TRP A 124 -3.23 -3.11 -15.56
N VAL A 125 -2.34 -3.53 -16.47
CA VAL A 125 -2.58 -4.70 -17.32
C VAL A 125 -2.77 -5.93 -16.44
N ARG A 126 -3.92 -6.57 -16.63
CA ARG A 126 -4.31 -7.77 -15.88
C ARG A 126 -3.76 -9.00 -16.59
N MET A 127 -3.14 -9.89 -15.84
CA MET A 127 -2.49 -11.09 -16.35
C MET A 127 -2.79 -12.28 -15.45
N ASP A 128 -3.01 -13.45 -16.06
CA ASP A 128 -3.20 -14.68 -15.32
C ASP A 128 -1.90 -15.12 -14.63
N ASN A 129 -2.06 -15.57 -13.38
CA ASN A 129 -0.99 -16.17 -12.59
C ASN A 129 0.28 -15.29 -12.50
N SER A 130 0.12 -13.98 -12.31
CA SER A 130 1.24 -13.04 -12.13
C SER A 130 2.14 -13.38 -10.94
N LEU A 131 1.61 -14.11 -9.95
CA LEU A 131 2.35 -14.51 -8.75
C LEU A 131 3.57 -15.38 -9.07
N LYS A 132 3.50 -16.20 -10.14
CA LYS A 132 4.63 -17.05 -10.59
C LYS A 132 5.89 -16.26 -10.89
N TYR A 133 5.76 -15.00 -11.32
CA TYR A 133 6.89 -14.15 -11.65
C TYR A 133 7.65 -13.71 -10.40
N PHE A 134 6.95 -13.40 -9.31
CA PHE A 134 7.58 -13.15 -8.02
C PHE A 134 8.30 -14.38 -7.46
N PHE A 135 7.70 -15.56 -7.59
CA PHE A 135 8.36 -16.80 -7.18
C PHE A 135 9.63 -17.09 -7.98
N SER A 136 9.65 -16.74 -9.28
CA SER A 136 10.87 -16.87 -10.08
C SER A 136 12.01 -15.97 -9.57
N ILE A 137 11.71 -14.77 -9.07
CA ILE A 137 12.72 -13.91 -8.43
C ILE A 137 13.28 -14.59 -7.17
N CYS A 138 12.41 -15.14 -6.31
CA CYS A 138 12.85 -15.86 -5.12
C CYS A 138 13.72 -17.07 -5.45
N LYS A 139 13.36 -17.82 -6.50
CA LYS A 139 14.13 -18.97 -6.96
C LYS A 139 15.48 -18.57 -7.53
N ASP A 140 15.52 -17.57 -8.40
CA ASP A 140 16.74 -17.18 -9.12
C ASP A 140 17.70 -16.36 -8.23
N ALA A 141 17.17 -15.63 -7.24
CA ALA A 141 17.96 -14.82 -6.32
C ALA A 141 18.43 -15.58 -5.06
N PHE A 142 17.60 -16.45 -4.50
CA PHE A 142 17.85 -17.08 -3.20
C PHE A 142 17.79 -18.62 -3.23
N ASN A 143 17.50 -19.22 -4.38
CA ASN A 143 17.26 -20.67 -4.53
C ASN A 143 16.07 -21.20 -3.72
N ILE A 144 15.11 -20.34 -3.39
CA ILE A 144 13.90 -20.69 -2.63
C ILE A 144 12.78 -21.03 -3.60
N THR A 145 12.19 -22.21 -3.43
CA THR A 145 11.06 -22.72 -4.23
C THR A 145 9.72 -22.13 -3.79
N HIS A 146 8.71 -22.26 -4.66
CA HIS A 146 7.33 -21.86 -4.34
C HIS A 146 6.81 -22.60 -3.09
N GLU A 147 7.08 -23.90 -3.00
CA GLU A 147 6.64 -24.75 -1.90
C GLU A 147 7.25 -24.30 -0.57
N GLU A 148 8.52 -23.89 -0.58
CA GLU A 148 9.18 -23.31 0.59
C GLU A 148 8.56 -21.98 1.01
N ILE A 149 8.19 -21.13 0.05
CA ILE A 149 7.51 -19.84 0.34
C ILE A 149 6.15 -20.09 0.98
N VAL A 150 5.34 -20.99 0.41
CA VAL A 150 4.02 -21.34 0.94
C VAL A 150 4.13 -21.93 2.35
N ARG A 151 5.08 -22.85 2.55
CA ARG A 151 5.34 -23.44 3.85
C ARG A 151 5.77 -22.38 4.87
N GLY A 152 6.72 -21.53 4.53
CA GLY A 152 7.20 -20.49 5.45
C GLY A 152 6.11 -19.47 5.82
N SER A 153 5.22 -19.15 4.88
CA SER A 153 4.03 -18.34 5.18
C SER A 153 3.06 -19.04 6.13
N ALA A 154 2.81 -20.34 5.92
CA ALA A 154 1.96 -21.13 6.80
C ALA A 154 2.55 -21.25 8.22
N GLU A 155 3.86 -21.51 8.33
CA GLU A 155 4.60 -21.55 9.60
C GLU A 155 4.54 -20.19 10.32
N THR A 156 4.68 -19.09 9.57
CA THR A 156 4.57 -17.72 10.10
C THR A 156 3.16 -17.44 10.64
N ASN A 157 2.12 -17.79 9.87
CA ASN A 157 0.73 -17.63 10.32
C ASN A 157 0.41 -18.52 11.52
N GLN A 158 0.92 -19.76 11.56
CA GLN A 158 0.77 -20.64 12.71
C GLN A 158 1.44 -20.05 13.96
N ARG A 159 2.62 -19.44 13.80
CA ARG A 159 3.37 -18.84 14.89
C ARG A 159 2.73 -17.57 15.44
N TYR A 160 2.24 -16.69 14.57
CA TYR A 160 1.77 -15.35 14.96
C TYR A 160 0.23 -15.20 14.94
N GLY A 161 -0.52 -16.23 14.57
CA GLY A 161 -1.99 -16.24 14.55
C GLY A 161 -2.63 -15.70 13.27
N GLY A 162 -1.85 -15.18 12.32
CA GLY A 162 -2.37 -14.57 11.09
C GLY A 162 -3.37 -13.45 11.41
N LYS A 163 -4.59 -13.53 10.85
CA LYS A 163 -5.69 -12.61 11.20
C LYS A 163 -6.43 -12.95 12.50
N SER A 164 -6.15 -14.11 13.08
CA SER A 164 -6.77 -14.60 14.31
C SER A 164 -5.84 -14.31 15.49
N VAL A 165 -5.85 -13.07 15.97
CA VAL A 165 -5.11 -12.64 17.18
C VAL A 165 -5.92 -12.84 18.46
N ASN A 166 -6.81 -13.83 18.48
CA ASN A 166 -7.85 -14.04 19.49
C ASN A 166 -7.35 -14.38 20.91
N ASN A 167 -6.08 -14.76 21.06
CA ASN A 167 -5.48 -15.13 22.34
C ASN A 167 -4.50 -14.08 22.87
N THR A 168 -4.55 -12.86 22.33
CA THR A 168 -3.68 -11.76 22.75
C THR A 168 -4.53 -10.52 23.06
N ASP A 169 -4.35 -9.99 24.27
CA ASP A 169 -4.98 -8.75 24.71
C ASP A 169 -4.10 -7.53 24.39
N ASN A 170 -4.72 -6.34 24.42
CA ASN A 170 -4.07 -5.04 24.28
C ASN A 170 -3.39 -4.83 22.91
N ILE A 171 -3.99 -5.37 21.85
CA ILE A 171 -3.63 -5.06 20.46
C ILE A 171 -4.68 -4.13 19.87
N LEU A 172 -4.26 -2.93 19.45
CA LEU A 172 -5.12 -1.98 18.75
C LEU A 172 -4.76 -2.02 17.26
N SER A 173 -5.63 -2.61 16.45
CA SER A 173 -5.43 -2.71 15.00
C SER A 173 -6.04 -1.51 14.30
N ILE A 174 -5.21 -0.57 13.85
CA ILE A 174 -5.67 0.66 13.18
C ILE A 174 -5.40 0.56 11.69
N ASN A 175 -6.45 0.73 10.88
CA ASN A 175 -6.37 0.63 9.43
C ASN A 175 -7.06 1.81 8.75
N GLY A 176 -6.67 2.08 7.51
CA GLY A 176 -7.42 2.94 6.62
C GLY A 176 -8.14 2.13 5.55
N ASP A 177 -9.34 2.53 5.14
CA ASP A 177 -10.14 1.76 4.17
C ASP A 177 -9.64 1.90 2.72
N VAL A 178 -8.83 2.92 2.42
CA VAL A 178 -8.15 3.09 1.13
C VAL A 178 -6.69 2.61 1.15
N ASP A 179 -6.20 2.08 2.27
CA ASP A 179 -4.88 1.46 2.35
C ASP A 179 -4.89 0.11 1.58
N PRO A 180 -4.06 -0.08 0.55
CA PRO A 180 -3.98 -1.36 -0.17
C PRO A 180 -3.61 -2.54 0.74
N TRP A 181 -3.00 -2.30 1.90
CA TRP A 181 -2.64 -3.34 2.86
C TRP A 181 -3.81 -3.78 3.77
N LEU A 182 -4.97 -3.13 3.71
CA LEU A 182 -6.16 -3.48 4.50
C LEU A 182 -6.53 -4.96 4.35
N GLY A 183 -6.39 -5.50 3.12
CA GLY A 183 -6.67 -6.90 2.81
C GLY A 183 -5.82 -7.90 3.60
N LEU A 184 -4.68 -7.49 4.16
CA LEU A 184 -3.78 -8.32 4.97
C LEU A 184 -3.95 -8.10 6.48
N SER A 185 -4.78 -7.15 6.90
CA SER A 185 -4.88 -6.73 8.30
C SER A 185 -6.05 -7.38 9.06
N VAL A 186 -6.07 -7.14 10.38
CA VAL A 186 -7.20 -7.40 11.29
C VAL A 186 -8.13 -6.19 11.25
N THR A 187 -9.34 -6.40 10.74
CA THR A 187 -10.36 -5.35 10.56
C THR A 187 -11.58 -5.53 11.45
N GLN A 188 -11.60 -6.59 12.25
CA GLN A 188 -12.68 -6.91 13.18
C GLN A 188 -12.14 -6.99 14.60
N SER A 189 -12.79 -6.28 15.53
CA SER A 189 -12.42 -6.29 16.95
C SER A 189 -12.54 -7.68 17.55
N GLN A 190 -11.58 -8.00 18.42
CA GLN A 190 -11.59 -9.19 19.28
C GLN A 190 -11.74 -8.74 20.75
N PRO A 191 -12.17 -9.62 21.67
CA PRO A 191 -12.15 -9.32 23.10
C PRO A 191 -10.75 -8.83 23.52
N GLY A 192 -10.68 -7.69 24.22
CA GLY A 192 -9.42 -7.09 24.68
C GLY A 192 -8.53 -6.45 23.59
N SER A 193 -8.85 -6.64 22.31
CA SER A 193 -8.04 -6.20 21.17
C SER A 193 -8.92 -5.58 20.07
N PRO A 194 -9.23 -4.27 20.17
CA PRO A 194 -10.09 -3.57 19.22
C PRO A 194 -9.43 -3.36 17.86
N ALA A 195 -10.26 -3.27 16.82
CA ALA A 195 -9.87 -2.84 15.49
C ALA A 195 -10.65 -1.59 15.06
N ILE A 196 -9.95 -0.61 14.50
CA ILE A 196 -10.51 0.65 13.98
C ILE A 196 -10.18 0.72 12.48
N VAL A 197 -11.19 0.93 11.65
CA VAL A 197 -11.04 1.20 10.22
C VAL A 197 -11.49 2.63 9.96
N ILE A 198 -10.55 3.46 9.52
CA ILE A 198 -10.75 4.90 9.32
C ILE A 198 -11.11 5.15 7.85
N PRO A 199 -12.32 5.63 7.56
CA PRO A 199 -12.75 5.95 6.20
C PRO A 199 -11.88 7.03 5.56
N GLY A 200 -11.50 6.84 4.31
CA GLY A 200 -10.65 7.73 3.52
C GLY A 200 -9.16 7.71 3.89
N ALA A 201 -8.76 6.97 4.93
CA ALA A 201 -7.38 6.96 5.39
C ALA A 201 -6.48 6.03 4.54
N GLY A 202 -5.31 6.54 4.16
CA GLY A 202 -4.26 5.75 3.50
C GLY A 202 -3.33 5.03 4.49
N HIS A 203 -2.20 4.57 3.97
CA HIS A 203 -1.25 3.78 4.73
C HIS A 203 -0.67 4.52 5.94
N ALA A 204 -0.93 3.98 7.13
CA ALA A 204 -0.47 4.50 8.42
C ALA A 204 -0.80 5.99 8.64
N LEU A 205 -1.84 6.53 7.98
CA LEU A 205 -2.21 7.95 8.09
C LEU A 205 -2.57 8.34 9.53
N TRP A 206 -3.03 7.39 10.34
CA TRP A 206 -3.33 7.60 11.75
C TRP A 206 -2.16 8.12 12.57
N ALA A 207 -0.91 7.79 12.19
CA ALA A 207 0.29 8.30 12.86
C ALA A 207 0.51 9.81 12.61
N LEU A 208 -0.12 10.36 11.56
CA LEU A 208 -0.05 11.77 11.19
C LEU A 208 -1.29 12.56 11.61
N MET A 209 -2.33 11.91 12.16
CA MET A 209 -3.63 12.54 12.44
C MET A 209 -3.55 13.75 13.38
N SER A 210 -2.53 13.86 14.23
CA SER A 210 -2.30 15.06 15.05
C SER A 210 -2.00 16.33 14.24
N LYS A 211 -1.64 16.19 12.96
CA LYS A 211 -1.32 17.26 12.02
C LYS A 211 -2.45 17.53 11.01
N ILE A 212 -3.47 16.70 10.98
CA ILE A 212 -4.59 16.83 10.04
C ILE A 212 -5.66 17.69 10.70
N ASP A 213 -5.94 18.86 10.12
CA ASP A 213 -7.04 19.73 10.56
C ASP A 213 -8.36 19.31 9.90
N ASP A 214 -8.77 18.08 10.19
CA ASP A 214 -10.02 17.51 9.72
C ASP A 214 -10.76 16.88 10.91
N SER A 215 -11.96 17.41 11.18
CA SER A 215 -12.80 16.95 12.29
C SER A 215 -13.19 15.48 12.18
N ASP A 216 -13.35 14.96 10.95
CA ASP A 216 -13.69 13.56 10.74
C ASP A 216 -12.54 12.62 11.04
N PHE A 217 -11.29 13.05 10.85
CA PHE A 217 -10.11 12.29 11.27
C PHE A 217 -9.89 12.40 12.78
N LYS A 218 -10.13 13.58 13.36
CA LYS A 218 -9.89 13.83 14.79
C LYS A 218 -10.65 12.90 15.72
N LYS A 219 -11.89 12.52 15.39
CA LYS A 219 -12.69 11.60 16.21
C LYS A 219 -12.00 10.24 16.40
N TYR A 220 -11.35 9.72 15.34
CA TYR A 220 -10.61 8.46 15.42
C TYR A 220 -9.32 8.61 16.22
N TYR A 221 -8.69 9.79 16.21
CA TYR A 221 -7.53 10.05 17.05
C TYR A 221 -7.92 10.03 18.53
N ASP A 222 -9.06 10.65 18.86
CA ASP A 222 -9.61 10.62 20.22
C ASP A 222 -9.98 9.19 20.65
N GLU A 223 -10.55 8.38 19.76
CA GLU A 223 -10.85 6.96 20.01
C GLU A 223 -9.58 6.12 20.27
N ILE A 224 -8.53 6.29 19.45
CA ILE A 224 -7.23 5.65 19.65
C ILE A 224 -6.65 6.03 21.02
N LEU A 225 -6.70 7.32 21.37
CA LEU A 225 -6.22 7.81 22.66
C LEU A 225 -7.04 7.26 23.82
N GLU A 226 -8.35 7.08 23.66
CA GLU A 226 -9.22 6.51 24.69
C GLU A 226 -8.83 5.05 24.97
N VAL A 227 -8.63 4.24 23.93
CA VAL A 227 -8.20 2.83 24.06
C VAL A 227 -6.86 2.74 24.79
N VAL A 228 -5.84 3.47 24.32
CA VAL A 228 -4.49 3.41 24.91
C VAL A 228 -4.47 3.98 26.33
N SER A 229 -5.24 5.05 26.60
CA SER A 229 -5.35 5.61 27.95
C SER A 229 -6.03 4.63 28.92
N GLY A 230 -7.01 3.86 28.43
CA GLY A 230 -7.67 2.82 29.21
C GLY A 230 -6.70 1.72 29.64
N TRP A 231 -5.80 1.28 28.76
CA TRP A 231 -4.79 0.27 29.11
C TRP A 231 -3.72 0.76 30.08
N LEU A 232 -3.43 2.07 30.07
CA LEU A 232 -2.43 2.68 30.92
C LEU A 232 -3.02 3.21 32.25
N ASP A 233 -4.30 2.97 32.52
CA ASP A 233 -5.04 3.53 33.65
C ASP A 233 -4.91 5.06 33.77
N LEU A 234 -4.72 5.74 32.63
CA LEU A 234 -4.65 7.19 32.59
C LEU A 234 -6.07 7.76 32.69
N ARG A 235 -6.31 8.63 33.68
CA ARG A 235 -7.59 9.34 33.80
C ARG A 235 -7.87 10.06 32.47
N LYS A 236 -9.06 9.84 31.88
CA LYS A 236 -9.49 10.45 30.61
C LYS A 236 -9.05 11.92 30.52
N PRO A 237 -8.31 12.34 29.47
CA PRO A 237 -7.94 13.73 29.27
C PRO A 237 -9.19 14.61 29.32
N ALA A 238 -9.14 15.71 30.07
CA ALA A 238 -10.27 16.60 30.35
C ALA A 238 -10.97 17.22 29.11
N ARG A 239 -10.39 17.05 27.90
CA ARG A 239 -10.92 17.58 26.63
C ARG A 239 -12.17 16.86 26.10
N LEU A 240 -12.44 15.61 26.51
CA LEU A 240 -13.62 14.84 26.06
C LEU A 240 -14.87 15.04 26.96
N ARG A 241 -14.83 15.96 27.93
CA ARG A 241 -15.94 16.22 28.87
C ARG A 241 -17.03 17.18 28.37
N ARG A 242 -16.94 17.71 27.15
CA ARG A 242 -17.98 18.60 26.60
C ARG A 242 -18.82 17.86 25.57
N GLY A 243 -19.90 17.24 26.05
CA GLY A 243 -20.87 16.58 25.16
C GLY A 243 -21.93 15.72 25.86
N SER A 244 -22.31 16.00 27.11
CA SER A 244 -23.50 15.38 27.72
C SER A 244 -24.32 16.43 28.47
N SER A 245 -25.43 16.80 27.83
CA SER A 245 -26.70 17.29 28.38
C SER A 245 -26.65 18.43 29.40
N LEU A 246 -27.04 19.62 28.89
CA LEU A 246 -27.93 20.52 29.62
C LEU A 246 -29.17 19.75 30.08
N GLN A 247 -29.52 19.90 31.37
CA GLN A 247 -30.88 19.71 31.88
C GLN A 247 -31.78 20.86 31.40
#